data_AF-A0A285HWI1-F1
#
_entry.id   AF-A0A285HWI1-F1
#
_cell.length_a   1.000
_cell.length_b   1.000
_cell.length_c   1.000
_cell.angle_alpha   90.00
_cell.angle_beta   90.00
_cell.angle_gamma   90.00
#
_symmetry.space_group_name_H-M   'P 1'
#
loop_
_entity.id
_entity.type
_entity.pdbx_description
1 polymer ?
#
loop_
_entity_poly.entity_id
_entity_poly.type
_entity_poly.pdbx_seq_one_letter_code
_entity_poly.pdbx_strand_id
1 'polypeptide(L)'
;MGKNKTTRAAGTPATPRRRRRGRPRRGTLALIAGLLMASAGLRVALHSDQVFALDSTPSEAPLQASMASADAGMSCEQPPEIEAMLEAFDAREARLNQREAQVRDRMNALAIADEEIDKKLAQLETAEAALKATLALADNAAENDITQLTAVYENMKPKDAAALFEQMAPEFSAGFLGRMRPEAAAQVMAGLSAERAYAISVILAGRNSSVPKE
;
A
#
# COMPACT_ATOMS: atom_id res chain seq x y z
N MET A 1 -7.33 -69.48 12.20
CA MET A 1 -6.16 -70.02 11.47
C MET A 1 -6.34 -69.69 9.98
N GLY A 2 -5.43 -68.92 9.38
CA GLY A 2 -5.04 -69.12 7.97
C GLY A 2 -5.74 -68.35 6.83
N LYS A 3 -5.09 -67.24 6.42
CA LYS A 3 -4.64 -66.89 5.04
C LYS A 3 -5.71 -66.65 3.95
N ASN A 4 -5.92 -65.41 3.50
CA ASN A 4 -5.16 -64.61 2.48
C ASN A 4 -5.66 -64.80 1.02
N LYS A 5 -6.14 -63.72 0.38
CA LYS A 5 -5.57 -63.06 -0.83
C LYS A 5 -6.63 -62.29 -1.65
N THR A 6 -6.46 -60.97 -1.66
CA THR A 6 -6.52 -60.01 -2.80
C THR A 6 -7.18 -60.42 -4.12
N THR A 7 -8.11 -59.58 -4.59
CA THR A 7 -8.24 -59.13 -6.00
C THR A 7 -8.65 -57.64 -6.04
N ARG A 8 -8.53 -57.01 -7.21
CA ARG A 8 -8.10 -55.62 -7.49
C ARG A 8 -9.14 -54.88 -8.36
N ALA A 9 -9.03 -53.53 -8.39
CA ALA A 9 -9.60 -52.53 -9.34
C ALA A 9 -10.98 -51.94 -8.95
N ALA A 10 -11.33 -50.65 -9.16
CA ALA A 10 -10.93 -49.69 -10.20
C ALA A 10 -11.23 -48.19 -9.83
N GLY A 11 -10.62 -47.25 -10.59
CA GLY A 11 -11.03 -45.84 -10.80
C GLY A 11 -10.49 -44.83 -9.76
N THR A 12 -9.65 -43.84 -10.07
CA THR A 12 -9.66 -42.86 -11.18
C THR A 12 -8.28 -42.16 -11.24
N PRO A 13 -7.68 -41.86 -12.42
CA PRO A 13 -6.41 -41.14 -12.46
C PRO A 13 -6.61 -39.62 -12.36
N ALA A 14 -6.06 -39.02 -11.31
CA ALA A 14 -5.95 -37.56 -11.18
C ALA A 14 -4.91 -37.00 -12.16
N THR A 15 -5.30 -35.98 -12.93
CA THR A 15 -4.47 -35.30 -13.93
C THR A 15 -3.42 -34.41 -13.25
N PRO A 16 -2.13 -34.46 -13.60
CA PRO A 16 -1.15 -33.55 -13.02
C PRO A 16 -1.19 -32.17 -13.70
N ARG A 17 -1.38 -31.09 -12.92
CA ARG A 17 -1.25 -29.70 -13.39
C ARG A 17 0.22 -29.43 -13.79
N ARG A 18 0.44 -29.12 -15.07
CA ARG A 18 1.74 -28.67 -15.61
C ARG A 18 2.17 -27.35 -14.96
N ARG A 19 3.29 -27.37 -14.22
CA ARG A 19 4.02 -26.15 -13.81
C ARG A 19 4.71 -25.54 -15.04
N ARG A 20 4.37 -24.29 -15.38
CA ARG A 20 5.07 -23.52 -16.42
C ARG A 20 6.48 -23.16 -15.91
N ARG A 21 7.52 -23.69 -16.55
CA ARG A 21 8.92 -23.30 -16.35
C ARG A 21 9.15 -21.91 -16.95
N GLY A 22 9.52 -20.93 -16.14
CA GLY A 22 10.02 -19.64 -16.61
C GLY A 22 11.35 -19.81 -17.34
N ARG A 23 11.49 -19.21 -18.53
CA ARG A 23 12.77 -19.10 -19.25
C ARG A 23 13.73 -18.17 -18.50
N PRO A 24 15.03 -18.48 -18.41
CA PRO A 24 15.97 -17.60 -17.72
C PRO A 24 16.29 -16.38 -18.58
N ARG A 25 16.18 -15.18 -17.97
CA ARG A 25 16.55 -13.87 -18.53
C ARG A 25 18.07 -13.71 -18.66
N ARG A 26 18.74 -14.60 -19.39
CA ARG A 26 20.20 -14.55 -19.62
C ARG A 26 20.64 -13.47 -20.63
N GLY A 27 19.71 -12.94 -21.43
CA GLY A 27 20.03 -11.97 -22.48
C GLY A 27 20.40 -10.57 -21.96
N THR A 28 19.75 -10.09 -20.90
CA THR A 28 20.00 -8.74 -20.38
C THR A 28 21.32 -8.64 -19.61
N LEU A 29 21.66 -9.67 -18.83
CA LEU A 29 22.95 -9.73 -18.14
C LEU A 29 24.13 -9.84 -19.11
N ALA A 30 23.99 -10.60 -20.20
CA ALA A 30 25.02 -10.68 -21.24
C ALA A 30 25.21 -9.33 -21.98
N LEU A 31 24.12 -8.59 -22.22
CA LEU A 31 24.18 -7.24 -22.80
C LEU A 31 24.90 -6.24 -21.89
N ILE A 32 24.60 -6.24 -20.59
CA ILE A 32 25.24 -5.34 -19.62
C ILE A 32 26.73 -5.68 -19.47
N ALA A 33 27.08 -6.96 -19.38
CA ALA A 33 28.47 -7.40 -19.32
C ALA A 33 29.25 -7.03 -20.59
N GLY A 34 28.62 -7.15 -21.77
CA GLY A 34 29.21 -6.72 -23.03
C GLY A 34 29.46 -5.21 -23.08
N LEU A 35 28.50 -4.40 -22.63
CA LEU A 35 28.64 -2.94 -22.57
C LEU A 35 29.77 -2.50 -21.62
N LEU A 36 29.88 -3.15 -20.46
CA LEU A 36 30.93 -2.84 -19.47
C LEU A 36 32.33 -3.22 -19.99
N MET A 37 32.48 -4.37 -20.65
CA MET A 37 33.73 -4.79 -21.28
C MET A 37 34.16 -3.85 -22.41
N ALA A 38 33.20 -3.41 -23.24
CA ALA A 38 33.47 -2.41 -24.28
C ALA A 38 33.91 -1.07 -23.67
N SER A 39 33.26 -0.61 -22.59
CA SER A 39 33.66 0.62 -21.88
C SER A 39 35.04 0.49 -21.23
N ALA A 40 35.39 -0.67 -20.67
CA ALA A 40 36.71 -0.93 -20.10
C ALA A 40 37.80 -0.92 -21.18
N GLY A 41 37.53 -1.57 -22.32
CA GLY A 41 38.44 -1.55 -23.47
C GLY A 41 38.67 -0.13 -24.00
N LEU A 42 37.62 0.69 -24.11
CA LEU A 42 37.76 2.07 -24.58
C LEU A 42 38.55 2.95 -23.61
N ARG A 43 38.42 2.73 -22.29
CA ARG A 43 39.25 3.45 -21.30
C ARG A 43 40.72 3.07 -21.40
N VAL A 44 41.03 1.78 -21.51
CA VAL A 44 42.42 1.30 -21.64
C VAL A 44 43.04 1.77 -22.96
N ALA A 45 42.29 1.76 -24.06
CA ALA A 45 42.78 2.19 -25.37
C ALA A 45 42.99 3.71 -25.48
N LEU A 46 42.26 4.52 -24.69
CA LEU A 46 42.35 5.98 -24.74
C LEU A 46 43.19 6.59 -23.59
N HIS A 47 43.61 5.80 -22.58
CA HIS A 47 44.36 6.30 -21.40
C HIS A 47 45.68 5.56 -21.13
N SER A 48 46.32 4.96 -22.15
CA SER A 48 47.56 4.18 -21.98
C SER A 48 48.86 5.00 -21.93
N ASP A 49 48.83 6.28 -21.55
CA ASP A 49 50.04 7.13 -21.59
C ASP A 49 50.79 7.25 -20.26
N GLN A 50 50.28 6.72 -19.13
CA GLN A 50 51.00 6.86 -17.84
C GLN A 50 50.87 5.64 -16.93
N VAL A 51 51.41 4.48 -17.33
CA VAL A 51 51.82 3.44 -16.37
C VAL A 51 53.07 2.70 -16.87
N PHE A 52 54.24 3.33 -16.74
CA PHE A 52 55.52 2.63 -16.64
C PHE A 52 56.29 3.20 -15.44
N ALA A 53 55.97 2.69 -14.25
CA ALA A 53 56.84 2.80 -13.08
C ALA A 53 57.38 1.39 -12.79
N LEU A 54 58.54 1.09 -13.36
CA LEU A 54 59.36 -0.07 -13.03
C LEU A 54 60.82 0.38 -12.98
N ASP A 55 61.33 0.37 -11.74
CA ASP A 55 62.71 0.14 -11.34
C ASP A 55 63.82 1.13 -11.78
N SER A 56 64.32 1.93 -10.82
CA SER A 56 65.74 1.98 -10.41
C SER A 56 66.01 3.24 -9.55
N THR A 57 66.45 3.03 -8.31
CA THR A 57 67.14 4.04 -7.46
C THR A 57 68.66 3.85 -7.63
N PRO A 58 69.58 4.70 -7.08
CA PRO A 58 69.54 6.09 -6.60
C PRO A 58 70.73 6.96 -7.13
N SER A 59 70.79 8.24 -6.71
CA SER A 59 72.00 9.09 -6.57
C SER A 59 72.62 9.74 -7.83
N GLU A 60 72.42 11.05 -7.99
CA GLU A 60 73.45 12.09 -7.88
C GLU A 60 72.85 13.48 -8.17
N ALA A 61 73.17 14.46 -7.32
CA ALA A 61 72.93 15.89 -7.54
C ALA A 61 74.23 16.55 -8.05
N PRO A 62 74.26 17.83 -8.49
CA PRO A 62 73.24 18.63 -9.16
C PRO A 62 73.80 19.27 -10.46
N LEU A 63 72.94 19.54 -11.45
CA LEU A 63 73.24 20.54 -12.48
C LEU A 63 72.32 21.74 -12.25
N GLN A 64 72.92 22.80 -11.70
CA GLN A 64 72.37 24.14 -11.69
C GLN A 64 72.12 24.60 -13.12
N ALA A 65 70.86 24.64 -13.52
CA ALA A 65 70.38 25.61 -14.50
C ALA A 65 69.83 26.78 -13.69
N SER A 66 70.55 27.89 -13.74
CA SER A 66 70.17 29.16 -13.15
C SER A 66 68.86 29.67 -13.74
N MET A 67 67.87 29.89 -12.89
CA MET A 67 66.98 31.03 -13.04
C MET A 67 66.80 31.63 -11.65
N ALA A 68 67.76 32.47 -11.29
CA ALA A 68 67.59 33.45 -10.24
C ALA A 68 66.37 34.32 -10.58
N SER A 69 65.50 34.45 -9.60
CA SER A 69 64.74 35.65 -9.26
C SER A 69 64.67 36.73 -10.34
N ALA A 70 63.63 36.66 -11.17
CA ALA A 70 62.96 37.85 -11.63
C ALA A 70 61.84 38.16 -10.64
N ASP A 71 62.23 38.74 -9.51
CA ASP A 71 61.38 39.71 -8.81
C ASP A 71 61.26 40.91 -9.75
N ALA A 72 60.33 40.81 -10.69
CA ALA A 72 59.70 41.95 -11.29
C ALA A 72 58.29 41.91 -10.74
N GLY A 73 58.00 42.83 -9.82
CA GLY A 73 56.64 43.24 -9.50
C GLY A 73 55.96 43.71 -10.79
N MET A 74 55.48 42.76 -11.58
CA MET A 74 54.35 42.97 -12.46
C MET A 74 53.19 43.08 -11.49
N SER A 75 52.82 44.31 -11.13
CA SER A 75 51.46 44.58 -10.73
C SER A 75 50.60 44.07 -11.89
N CYS A 76 50.11 42.84 -11.76
CA CYS A 76 49.00 42.34 -12.54
C CYS A 76 47.77 43.14 -12.10
N GLU A 77 47.76 44.43 -12.42
CA GLU A 77 46.58 45.26 -12.33
C GLU A 77 45.60 44.61 -13.30
N GLN A 78 44.62 43.88 -12.76
CA GLN A 78 43.63 43.24 -13.61
C GLN A 78 42.91 44.35 -14.37
N PRO A 79 42.69 44.20 -15.69
CA PRO A 79 41.89 45.14 -16.44
C PRO A 79 40.54 45.33 -15.71
N PRO A 80 40.06 46.58 -15.55
CA PRO A 80 38.86 46.88 -14.76
C PRO A 80 37.60 46.14 -15.24
N GLU A 81 37.57 45.71 -16.50
CA GLU A 81 36.52 44.84 -17.06
C GLU A 81 36.50 43.43 -16.44
N ILE A 82 37.65 42.87 -16.10
CA ILE A 82 37.77 41.54 -15.48
C ILE A 82 37.31 41.62 -14.02
N GLU A 83 37.70 42.68 -13.31
CA GLU A 83 37.27 42.92 -11.92
C GLU A 83 35.75 43.06 -11.82
N ALA A 84 35.13 43.88 -12.68
CA ALA A 84 33.67 44.03 -12.74
C ALA A 84 32.94 42.71 -13.10
N MET A 85 33.55 41.87 -13.94
CA MET A 85 33.00 40.56 -14.28
C MET A 85 33.07 39.58 -13.09
N LEU A 86 34.17 39.58 -12.34
CA LEU A 86 34.32 38.75 -11.14
C LEU A 86 33.31 39.17 -10.05
N GLU A 87 33.15 40.47 -9.81
CA GLU A 87 32.11 40.97 -8.89
C GLU A 87 30.70 40.54 -9.31
N ALA A 88 30.40 40.55 -10.61
CA ALA A 88 29.11 40.09 -11.13
C ALA A 88 28.90 38.59 -10.92
N PHE A 89 29.96 37.78 -11.01
CA PHE A 89 29.91 36.35 -10.69
C PHE A 89 29.73 36.11 -9.20
N ASP A 90 30.45 36.81 -8.34
CA ASP A 90 30.30 36.71 -6.88
C ASP A 90 28.88 37.09 -6.44
N ALA A 91 28.33 38.18 -7.00
CA ALA A 91 26.95 38.59 -6.76
C ALA A 91 25.93 37.57 -7.28
N ARG A 92 26.24 36.83 -8.35
CA ARG A 92 25.40 35.74 -8.85
C ARG A 92 25.50 34.51 -7.96
N GLU A 93 26.70 34.14 -7.53
CA GLU A 93 26.95 33.02 -6.64
C GLU A 93 26.26 33.23 -5.29
N ALA A 94 26.38 34.42 -4.69
CA ALA A 94 25.68 34.77 -3.45
C ALA A 94 24.15 34.60 -3.58
N ARG A 95 23.56 35.04 -4.70
CA ARG A 95 22.12 34.86 -4.99
C ARG A 95 21.74 33.39 -5.17
N LEU A 96 22.58 32.59 -5.81
CA LEU A 96 22.35 31.16 -5.99
C LEU A 96 22.45 30.42 -4.66
N ASN A 97 23.47 30.70 -3.85
CA ASN A 97 23.65 30.12 -2.53
C ASN A 97 22.47 30.44 -1.59
N GLN A 98 21.96 31.67 -1.64
CA GLN A 98 20.77 32.05 -0.88
C GLN A 98 19.53 31.25 -1.33
N ARG A 99 19.32 31.10 -2.64
CA ARG A 99 18.19 30.31 -3.18
C ARG A 99 18.32 28.84 -2.84
N GLU A 100 19.52 28.27 -2.92
CA GLU A 100 19.77 26.88 -2.57
C GLU A 100 19.50 26.61 -1.09
N ALA A 101 19.94 27.52 -0.20
CA ALA A 101 19.62 27.44 1.22
C ALA A 101 18.09 27.45 1.46
N GLN A 102 17.37 28.38 0.84
CA GLN A 102 15.90 28.46 0.96
C GLN A 102 15.19 27.20 0.46
N VAL A 103 15.64 26.63 -0.67
CA VAL A 103 15.08 25.39 -1.21
C VAL A 103 15.37 24.22 -0.27
N ARG A 104 16.60 24.12 0.25
CA ARG A 104 16.99 23.08 1.20
C ARG A 104 16.16 23.14 2.48
N ASP A 105 15.97 24.33 3.03
CA ASP A 105 15.14 24.54 4.23
C ASP A 105 13.69 24.12 3.97
N ARG A 106 13.13 24.50 2.81
CA ARG A 106 11.76 24.10 2.42
C ARG A 106 11.64 22.59 2.23
N MET A 107 12.63 21.94 1.61
CA MET A 107 12.62 20.48 1.44
C MET A 107 12.66 19.75 2.78
N ASN A 108 13.47 20.22 3.72
CA ASN A 108 13.53 19.66 5.08
C ASN A 108 12.18 19.84 5.80
N ALA A 109 11.58 21.04 5.71
CA ALA A 109 10.29 21.30 6.32
C ALA A 109 9.17 20.42 5.73
N LEU A 110 9.17 20.22 4.40
CA LEU A 110 8.22 19.33 3.73
C LEU A 110 8.44 17.87 4.14
N ALA A 111 9.68 17.40 4.23
CA ALA A 111 9.97 16.03 4.66
C ALA A 111 9.45 15.74 6.08
N ILE A 112 9.61 16.69 7.01
CA ILE A 112 9.06 16.58 8.36
C ILE A 112 7.52 16.57 8.32
N ALA A 113 6.92 17.44 7.52
CA ALA A 113 5.47 17.50 7.39
C ALA A 113 4.89 16.20 6.80
N ASP A 114 5.53 15.63 5.79
CA ASP A 114 5.13 14.36 5.18
C ASP A 114 5.20 13.22 6.22
N GLU A 115 6.27 13.14 7.01
CA GLU A 115 6.39 12.15 8.09
C GLU A 115 5.28 12.30 9.15
N GLU A 116 4.97 13.54 9.55
CA GLU A 116 3.87 13.81 10.48
C GLU A 116 2.50 13.44 9.90
N ILE A 117 2.28 13.69 8.62
CA ILE A 117 1.04 13.34 7.91
C ILE A 117 0.89 11.82 7.87
N ASP A 118 1.91 11.08 7.47
CA ASP A 118 1.89 9.62 7.41
C ASP A 118 1.61 9.02 8.79
N LYS A 119 2.24 9.57 9.83
CA LYS A 119 1.99 9.17 11.22
C LYS A 119 0.54 9.42 11.63
N LYS A 120 -0.02 10.58 11.30
CA LYS A 120 -1.42 10.91 11.61
C LYS A 120 -2.39 10.04 10.82
N LEU A 121 -2.11 9.75 9.56
CA LEU A 121 -2.92 8.84 8.74
C LEU A 121 -2.96 7.44 9.35
N ALA A 122 -1.81 6.88 9.73
CA ALA A 122 -1.76 5.58 10.40
C ALA A 122 -2.52 5.58 11.74
N GLN A 123 -2.46 6.68 12.51
CA GLN A 123 -3.25 6.84 13.73
C GLN A 123 -4.75 6.90 13.45
N LEU A 124 -5.16 7.57 12.38
CA LEU A 124 -6.58 7.66 11.99
C LEU A 124 -7.10 6.31 11.50
N GLU A 125 -6.35 5.59 10.67
CA GLU A 125 -6.72 4.26 10.19
C GLU A 125 -6.87 3.27 11.35
N THR A 126 -5.94 3.30 12.32
CA THR A 126 -6.03 2.44 13.51
C THR A 126 -7.20 2.81 14.41
N ALA A 127 -7.48 4.11 14.59
CA ALA A 127 -8.65 4.58 15.33
C ALA A 127 -9.97 4.20 14.63
N GLU A 128 -10.05 4.34 13.31
CA GLU A 128 -11.21 3.93 12.51
C GLU A 128 -11.44 2.42 12.61
N ALA A 129 -10.38 1.61 12.50
CA ALA A 129 -10.48 0.16 12.64
C ALA A 129 -10.95 -0.24 14.05
N ALA A 130 -10.44 0.41 15.09
CA ALA A 130 -10.89 0.19 16.46
C ALA A 130 -12.36 0.57 16.66
N LEU A 131 -12.80 1.72 16.12
CA LEU A 131 -14.19 2.16 16.18
C LEU A 131 -15.12 1.19 15.42
N LYS A 132 -14.74 0.75 14.22
CA LYS A 132 -15.50 -0.26 13.46
C LYS A 132 -15.62 -1.57 14.24
N ALA A 133 -14.54 -1.99 14.91
CA ALA A 133 -14.55 -3.21 15.72
C ALA A 133 -15.47 -3.08 16.94
N THR A 134 -15.47 -1.93 17.65
CA THR A 134 -16.35 -1.73 18.81
C THR A 134 -17.81 -1.62 18.40
N LEU A 135 -18.13 -0.94 17.29
CA LEU A 135 -19.47 -0.90 16.71
C LEU A 135 -19.95 -2.30 16.33
N ALA A 136 -19.11 -3.08 15.62
CA ALA A 136 -19.44 -4.46 15.27
C ALA A 136 -19.67 -5.33 16.51
N LEU A 137 -18.89 -5.18 17.58
CA LEU A 137 -19.12 -5.92 18.83
C LEU A 137 -20.45 -5.54 19.48
N ALA A 138 -20.80 -4.25 19.49
CA ALA A 138 -22.08 -3.78 20.02
C ALA A 138 -23.27 -4.30 19.21
N ASP A 139 -23.17 -4.26 17.87
CA ASP A 139 -24.23 -4.72 16.96
C ASP A 139 -24.40 -6.25 17.02
N ASN A 140 -23.32 -7.02 17.09
CA ASN A 140 -23.38 -8.48 17.10
C ASN A 140 -24.08 -9.03 18.35
N ALA A 141 -23.88 -8.43 19.53
CA ALA A 141 -24.53 -8.90 20.76
C ALA A 141 -26.06 -8.77 20.66
N ALA A 142 -26.55 -7.60 20.23
CA ALA A 142 -27.98 -7.37 20.08
C ALA A 142 -28.61 -8.21 18.95
N GLU A 143 -27.91 -8.34 17.80
CA GLU A 143 -28.43 -9.13 16.67
C GLU A 143 -28.44 -10.64 16.96
N ASN A 144 -27.49 -11.15 17.76
CA ASN A 144 -27.50 -12.56 18.18
C ASN A 144 -28.74 -12.91 19.03
N ASP A 145 -29.08 -12.06 19.99
CA ASP A 145 -30.24 -12.27 20.86
C ASP A 145 -31.55 -12.21 20.05
N ILE A 146 -31.66 -11.23 19.14
CA ILE A 146 -32.81 -11.12 18.23
C ILE A 146 -32.90 -12.35 17.31
N THR A 147 -31.77 -12.83 16.80
CA THR A 147 -31.72 -14.04 15.94
C THR A 147 -32.19 -15.27 16.70
N GLN A 148 -31.76 -15.45 17.95
CA GLN A 148 -32.21 -16.56 18.78
C GLN A 148 -33.72 -16.49 19.06
N LEU A 149 -34.24 -15.31 19.42
CA LEU A 149 -35.68 -15.12 19.63
C LEU A 149 -36.48 -15.38 18.35
N THR A 150 -35.97 -14.90 17.21
CA THR A 150 -36.58 -15.16 15.90
C THR A 150 -36.67 -16.67 15.64
N ALA A 151 -35.58 -17.41 15.88
CA ALA A 151 -35.54 -18.86 15.72
C ALA A 151 -36.53 -19.60 16.65
N VAL A 152 -36.76 -19.11 17.87
CA VAL A 152 -37.77 -19.70 18.77
C VAL A 152 -39.17 -19.57 18.15
N TYR A 153 -39.52 -18.41 17.60
CA TYR A 153 -40.81 -18.21 16.94
C TYR A 153 -40.93 -19.00 15.62
N GLU A 154 -39.84 -19.14 14.86
CA GLU A 154 -39.84 -19.94 13.62
C GLU A 154 -40.09 -21.43 13.86
N ASN A 155 -39.57 -21.96 14.96
CA ASN A 155 -39.68 -23.39 15.29
C ASN A 155 -40.95 -23.72 16.09
N MET A 156 -41.72 -22.71 16.50
CA MET A 156 -43.01 -22.90 17.17
C MET A 156 -44.12 -23.20 16.15
N LYS A 157 -45.22 -23.81 16.62
CA LYS A 157 -46.40 -24.02 15.77
C LYS A 157 -46.91 -22.66 15.25
N PRO A 158 -47.18 -22.53 13.94
CA PRO A 158 -47.58 -21.24 13.35
C PRO A 158 -48.83 -20.63 14.00
N LYS A 159 -49.77 -21.47 14.43
CA LYS A 159 -50.99 -21.02 15.12
C LYS A 159 -50.70 -20.38 16.49
N ASP A 160 -49.76 -20.94 17.24
CA ASP A 160 -49.37 -20.42 18.56
C ASP A 160 -48.54 -19.15 18.40
N ALA A 161 -47.66 -19.11 17.39
CA ALA A 161 -46.92 -17.92 17.02
C ALA A 161 -47.86 -16.77 16.59
N ALA A 162 -48.83 -17.04 15.72
CA ALA A 162 -49.79 -16.02 15.27
C ALA A 162 -50.58 -15.41 16.45
N ALA A 163 -51.03 -16.22 17.41
CA ALA A 163 -51.72 -15.72 18.59
C ALA A 163 -50.87 -14.74 19.44
N LEU A 164 -49.55 -14.98 19.52
CA LEU A 164 -48.62 -14.08 20.21
C LEU A 164 -48.37 -12.80 19.40
N PHE A 165 -48.19 -12.92 18.08
CA PHE A 165 -47.99 -11.78 17.18
C PHE A 165 -49.23 -10.87 17.11
N GLU A 166 -50.44 -11.41 17.31
CA GLU A 166 -51.69 -10.64 17.38
C GLU A 166 -51.72 -9.68 18.59
N GLN A 167 -51.12 -10.09 19.71
CA GLN A 167 -51.02 -9.29 20.94
C GLN A 167 -49.83 -8.33 20.93
N MET A 168 -48.84 -8.57 20.06
CA MET A 168 -47.59 -7.83 19.99
C MET A 168 -47.75 -6.47 19.28
N ALA A 169 -46.90 -5.50 19.62
CA ALA A 169 -46.85 -4.22 18.92
C ALA A 169 -46.49 -4.44 17.43
N PRO A 170 -47.21 -3.84 16.48
CA PRO A 170 -46.99 -4.10 15.05
C PRO A 170 -45.58 -3.74 14.57
N GLU A 171 -44.93 -2.75 15.18
CA GLU A 171 -43.55 -2.35 14.90
C GLU A 171 -42.55 -3.45 15.25
N PHE A 172 -42.76 -4.10 16.40
CA PHE A 172 -41.90 -5.19 16.87
C PHE A 172 -42.13 -6.45 16.04
N SER A 173 -43.39 -6.78 15.75
CA SER A 173 -43.78 -7.89 14.88
C SER A 173 -43.16 -7.79 13.48
N ALA A 174 -43.16 -6.60 12.87
CA ALA A 174 -42.50 -6.35 11.58
C ALA A 174 -40.98 -6.56 11.66
N GLY A 175 -40.38 -6.26 12.82
CA GLY A 175 -39.00 -6.56 13.18
C GLY A 175 -38.62 -8.03 12.98
N PHE A 176 -39.37 -8.93 13.61
CA PHE A 176 -39.16 -10.38 13.53
C PHE A 176 -39.51 -10.94 12.17
N LEU A 177 -40.70 -10.62 11.63
CA LEU A 177 -41.14 -11.18 10.35
C LEU A 177 -40.20 -10.81 9.20
N GLY A 178 -39.57 -9.64 9.25
CA GLY A 178 -38.55 -9.24 8.26
C GLY A 178 -37.21 -9.95 8.39
N ARG A 179 -36.90 -10.57 9.54
CA ARG A 179 -35.69 -11.38 9.79
C ARG A 179 -35.97 -12.89 9.72
N MET A 180 -37.23 -13.30 9.78
CA MET A 180 -37.65 -14.69 9.66
C MET A 180 -37.47 -15.25 8.24
N ARG A 181 -37.39 -16.57 8.13
CA ARG A 181 -37.53 -17.31 6.87
C ARG A 181 -38.89 -16.99 6.22
N PRO A 182 -38.92 -16.70 4.90
CA PRO A 182 -40.15 -16.32 4.21
C PRO A 182 -41.30 -17.31 4.40
N GLU A 183 -40.99 -18.61 4.45
CA GLU A 183 -41.98 -19.68 4.62
C GLU A 183 -42.62 -19.65 6.01
N ALA A 184 -41.81 -19.46 7.06
CA ALA A 184 -42.31 -19.36 8.43
C ALA A 184 -43.11 -18.07 8.63
N ALA A 185 -42.60 -16.94 8.11
CA ALA A 185 -43.30 -15.67 8.13
C ALA A 185 -44.68 -15.74 7.45
N ALA A 186 -44.77 -16.40 6.28
CA ALA A 186 -46.04 -16.59 5.58
C ALA A 186 -47.04 -17.42 6.40
N GLN A 187 -46.58 -18.48 7.08
CA GLN A 187 -47.44 -19.30 7.94
C GLN A 187 -47.95 -18.54 9.17
N VAL A 188 -47.12 -17.68 9.76
CA VAL A 188 -47.55 -16.80 10.88
C VAL A 188 -48.56 -15.77 10.37
N MET A 189 -48.26 -15.09 9.25
CA MET A 189 -49.16 -14.10 8.64
C MET A 189 -50.53 -14.67 8.27
N ALA A 190 -50.58 -15.92 7.83
CA ALA A 190 -51.84 -16.61 7.53
C ALA A 190 -52.72 -16.87 8.77
N GLY A 191 -52.13 -16.86 9.97
CA GLY A 191 -52.84 -17.02 11.24
C GLY A 191 -53.29 -15.70 11.89
N LEU A 192 -52.90 -14.54 11.33
CA LEU A 192 -53.23 -13.22 11.87
C LEU A 192 -54.58 -12.70 11.34
N SER A 193 -55.14 -11.72 12.04
CA SER A 193 -56.25 -10.93 11.47
C SER A 193 -55.78 -10.09 10.27
N ALA A 194 -56.68 -9.82 9.33
CA ALA A 194 -56.37 -9.03 8.13
C ALA A 194 -55.86 -7.62 8.47
N GLU A 195 -56.43 -7.01 9.52
CA GLU A 195 -56.03 -5.69 10.01
C GLU A 195 -54.59 -5.72 10.56
N ARG A 196 -54.24 -6.73 11.36
CA ARG A 196 -52.87 -6.88 11.88
C ARG A 196 -51.85 -7.20 10.80
N ALA A 197 -52.18 -8.11 9.89
CA ALA A 197 -51.31 -8.44 8.77
C ALA A 197 -51.02 -7.19 7.90
N TYR A 198 -52.02 -6.35 7.66
CA TYR A 198 -51.84 -5.09 6.94
C TYR A 198 -50.94 -4.10 7.69
N ALA A 199 -51.21 -3.86 8.98
CA ALA A 199 -50.43 -2.92 9.80
C ALA A 199 -48.94 -3.28 9.84
N ILE A 200 -48.62 -4.56 10.04
CA ILE A 200 -47.25 -5.08 10.03
C ILE A 200 -46.61 -4.90 8.65
N SER A 201 -47.34 -5.20 7.58
CA SER A 201 -46.84 -5.11 6.20
C SER A 201 -46.46 -3.68 5.80
N VAL A 202 -47.25 -2.68 6.23
CA VAL A 202 -46.95 -1.26 5.99
C VAL A 202 -45.65 -0.85 6.67
N ILE A 203 -45.45 -1.25 7.92
CA ILE A 203 -44.23 -0.92 8.68
C ILE A 203 -43.02 -1.62 8.06
N LEU A 204 -43.17 -2.90 7.68
CA LEU A 204 -42.09 -3.66 7.04
C LEU A 204 -41.66 -3.02 5.72
N ALA A 205 -42.62 -2.56 4.91
CA ALA A 205 -42.33 -1.84 3.65
C ALA A 205 -41.67 -0.47 3.89
N GLY A 206 -42.09 0.24 4.96
CA GLY A 206 -41.55 1.55 5.32
C GLY A 206 -40.09 1.51 5.81
N ARG A 207 -39.64 0.40 6.41
CA ARG A 207 -38.33 0.30 7.07
C ARG A 207 -37.12 0.47 6.12
N ASN A 208 -37.28 0.18 4.84
CA ASN A 208 -36.23 0.37 3.83
C ASN A 208 -36.36 1.70 3.06
N SER A 209 -37.41 2.49 3.32
CA SER A 209 -37.65 3.76 2.63
C SER A 209 -36.82 4.93 3.19
N SER A 210 -36.26 4.78 4.40
CA SER A 210 -35.48 5.81 5.10
C SER A 210 -33.97 5.71 4.88
N VAL A 211 -33.49 4.79 4.03
CA VAL A 211 -32.07 4.71 3.67
C VAL A 211 -31.75 5.84 2.68
N PRO A 212 -30.81 6.75 2.99
CA PRO A 212 -30.37 7.75 2.03
C PRO A 212 -29.89 7.06 0.75
N LYS A 213 -30.50 7.43 -0.38
CA LYS A 213 -30.00 7.03 -1.70
C LYS A 213 -28.95 8.05 -2.08
N GLU A 214 -27.72 7.58 -2.30
CA GLU A 214 -26.69 8.36 -3.00
C GLU A 214 -27.09 8.66 -4.45
#